data_AF-U3U7H3-F1
#
_entry.id   AF-U3U7H3-F1
#
_cell.length_a   1.000
_cell.length_b   1.000
_cell.length_c   1.000
_cell.angle_alpha   90.00
_cell.angle_beta   90.00
_cell.angle_gamma   90.00
#
_symmetry.space_group_name_H-M   'P 1'
#
loop_
_entity.id
_entity.type
_entity.pdbx_description
1 polymer ?
#
loop_
_entity_poly.entity_id
_entity_poly.type
_entity_poly.pdbx_seq_one_letter_code
_entity_poly.pdbx_strand_id
1 'polypeptide(L)' 'MLDYARQRGYETVWLWSTFGGYYERFGWQYQCDALVFPDVPVKVYSQDL' A
#
# COMPACT_ATOMS: atom_id res chain seq x y z
N MET A 1 8.10 -8.32 -7.59
CA MET A 1 7.69 -6.92 -7.77
C MET A 1 8.38 -6.00 -6.76
N LEU A 2 8.34 -6.31 -5.45
CA LEU A 2 9.11 -5.57 -4.44
C LEU A 2 10.62 -5.58 -4.71
N ASP A 3 11.19 -6.73 -5.10
CA ASP A 3 12.62 -6.84 -5.45
C ASP A 3 13.03 -5.91 -6.61
N TYR A 4 12.12 -5.69 -7.57
CA TYR A 4 12.34 -4.79 -8.70
C TYR A 4 12.36 -3.30 -8.28
N ALA A 5 11.50 -2.93 -7.33
CA ALA A 5 11.49 -1.59 -6.76
C ALA A 5 12.74 -1.34 -5.90
N ARG A 6 13.18 -2.35 -5.13
CA ARG A 6 14.42 -2.29 -4.35
C ARG A 6 15.66 -2.12 -5.22
N GLN A 7 15.74 -2.86 -6.33
CA GLN A 7 16.84 -2.73 -7.30
C GLN A 7 16.89 -1.36 -7.99
N ARG A 8 15.76 -0.65 -8.08
CA ARG A 8 15.72 0.71 -8.62
C ARG A 8 15.98 1.80 -7.57
N GLY A 9 16.22 1.43 -6.32
CA GLY A 9 16.48 2.39 -5.23
C GLY A 9 15.24 3.10 -4.70
N TYR A 10 14.05 2.54 -4.91
CA TYR A 10 12.86 3.04 -4.23
C TYR A 10 12.88 2.58 -2.78
N GLU A 11 12.79 3.53 -1.84
CA GLU A 11 12.83 3.25 -0.39
C GLU A 11 11.48 2.71 0.12
N THR A 12 10.36 3.15 -0.48
CA THR A 12 9.02 2.81 0.02
C THR A 12 8.07 2.46 -1.13
N VAL A 13 7.27 1.41 -0.94
CA VAL A 13 6.20 1.00 -1.84
C VAL A 13 4.85 1.41 -1.28
N TRP A 14 4.01 1.95 -2.15
CA TRP A 14 2.64 2.36 -1.83
C TRP A 14 1.65 1.41 -2.48
N LEU A 15 0.62 1.03 -1.72
CA LEU A 15 -0.45 0.14 -2.16
C LEU A 15 -1.81 0.72 -1.81
N TRP A 16 -2.69 0.80 -2.80
CA TRP A 16 -4.10 1.13 -2.62
C TRP A 16 -4.92 -0.14 -2.71
N SER A 17 -5.72 -0.40 -1.67
CA SER A 17 -6.59 -1.57 -1.60
C SER A 17 -8.01 -1.17 -1.22
N THR A 18 -9.01 -1.66 -1.94
CA THR A 18 -10.43 -1.42 -1.60
C THR A 18 -10.89 -2.18 -0.34
N PHE A 19 -10.08 -3.12 0.15
CA PHE A 19 -10.34 -3.89 1.37
C PHE A 19 -9.15 -3.82 2.32
N GLY A 20 -9.43 -3.71 3.61
CA GLY A 20 -8.43 -3.66 4.68
C GLY A 20 -8.23 -4.98 5.39
N GLY A 21 -7.28 -5.02 6.34
CA GLY A 21 -7.12 -6.13 7.28
C GLY A 21 -6.30 -7.32 6.78
N TYR A 22 -6.15 -7.49 5.46
CA TYR A 22 -5.32 -8.57 4.90
C TYR A 22 -3.83 -8.20 4.93
N TYR A 23 -3.48 -7.01 4.44
CA TYR A 23 -2.09 -6.60 4.22
C TYR A 23 -1.33 -6.26 5.50
N GLU A 24 -2.03 -5.83 6.55
CA GLU A 24 -1.44 -5.53 7.87
C GLU A 24 -0.72 -6.76 8.46
N ARG A 25 -1.20 -7.97 8.15
CA ARG A 25 -0.58 -9.23 8.59
C ARG A 25 0.70 -9.57 7.82
N PHE A 26 0.93 -8.92 6.67
CA PHE A 26 2.09 -9.11 5.81
C PHE A 26 3.15 -8.01 5.98
N GLY A 27 3.04 -7.21 7.05
CA GLY A 27 4.01 -6.14 7.35
C GLY A 27 3.75 -4.83 6.62
N TRP A 28 2.59 -4.68 5.98
CA TRP A 28 2.18 -3.39 5.42
C TRP A 28 1.72 -2.45 6.53
N GLN A 29 2.22 -1.22 6.50
CA GLN A 29 1.80 -0.19 7.43
C GLN A 29 0.62 0.58 6.85
N TYR A 30 -0.49 0.59 7.60
CA TYR A 30 -1.65 1.40 7.25
C TYR A 30 -1.31 2.89 7.38
N GLN A 31 -1.60 3.66 6.33
CA GLN A 31 -1.38 5.11 6.32
C GLN A 31 -2.68 5.89 6.45
N CYS A 32 -3.63 5.67 5.54
CA CYS A 32 -4.90 6.40 5.56
C CYS A 32 -5.98 5.71 4.74
N ASP A 33 -7.22 6.14 4.94
CA ASP A 33 -8.34 5.87 4.04
C ASP A 33 -8.38 6.99 2.99
N ALA A 34 -8.36 6.62 1.71
CA ALA A 34 -8.54 7.52 0.58
C ALA A 34 -9.85 7.20 -0.14
N LEU A 35 -10.47 8.22 -0.73
CA LEU A 35 -11.63 8.02 -1.59
C LEU A 35 -11.16 8.05 -3.04
N VAL A 36 -11.36 6.96 -3.77
CA VAL A 36 -11.06 6.92 -5.20
C VAL A 36 -12.37 7.12 -5.96
N PHE A 37 -12.37 8.06 -6.91
CA PHE A 37 -13.51 8.31 -7.78
C PHE A 37 -13.98 7.00 -8.44
N PRO A 38 -15.29 6.70 -8.50
CA PRO A 38 -16.41 7.60 -8.25
C PRO A 38 -16.91 7.73 -6.80
N ASP A 39 -16.68 6.79 -5.89
CA ASP A 39 -16.96 6.91 -4.44
C ASP A 39 -16.47 5.66 -3.67
N VAL A 40 -15.32 5.09 -4.06
CA VAL A 40 -14.85 3.83 -3.46
C VAL A 40 -13.89 4.16 -2.32
N PRO A 41 -14.22 3.79 -1.06
CA PRO A 41 -13.26 3.89 0.02
C PRO A 41 -12.15 2.86 -0.22
N VAL A 42 -10.91 3.34 -0.29
CA VAL A 42 -9.71 2.52 -0.38
C VAL A 42 -8.81 2.81 0.79
N LYS A 43 -8.10 1.80 1.25
CA LYS A 43 -7.06 1.90 2.26
C LYS A 43 -5.71 2.02 1.57
N VAL A 44 -4.95 3.00 2.00
CA VAL A 44 -3.59 3.27 1.57
C VAL A 44 -2.64 2.63 2.57
N TYR A 45 -1.75 1.81 2.05
CA TYR A 45 -0.71 1.14 2.80
C TYR A 45 0.66 1.53 2.26
N SER A 46 1.64 1.63 3.16
CA SER A 46 3.05 1.80 2.83
C SER A 46 3.85 0.63 3.38
N GLN A 47 4.83 0.17 2.62
CA GLN A 47 5.81 -0.80 3.11
C GLN A 47 7.21 -0.32 2.72
N ASP A 48 8.10 -0.31 3.72
CA ASP A 48 9.53 -0.07 3.53
C ASP A 48 10.19 -1.32 2.92
N LEU A 49 11.11 -1.13 1.97
CA LEU A 49 11.71 -2.23 1.20
C LEU A 49 12.92 -2.86 1.89
#